data_AF-X0WFU6-F1
#
_entry.id   AF-X0WFU6-F1
#
_cell.length_a   1.000
_cell.length_b   1.000
_cell.length_c   1.000
_cell.angle_alpha   90.00
_cell.angle_beta   90.00
_cell.angle_gamma   90.00
#
_symmetry.space_group_name_H-M   'P 1'
#
loop_
_entity.id
_entity.type
_entity.pdbx_description
1 polymer ?
#
loop_
_entity_poly.entity_id
_entity_poly.type
_entity_poly.pdbx_seq_one_letter_code
_entity_poly.pdbx_strand_id
1 'polypeptide(L)'
;MDAQTIENIKKAQGIRGIPKTDHLVHYKNIGELLDERQSKFNDKIYLIYYNDDKNEHCEYSYAEFNQRVNKIANFMSEKLGIKRGDRVGTVMFNHSDTVCIYMAVMKLGG
;
A
#
# COMPACT_ATOMS: atom_id res chain seq x y z
N MET A 1 -25.78 -14.02 -19.19
CA MET A 1 -25.36 -12.75 -19.83
C MET A 1 -24.95 -13.07 -21.25
N ASP A 2 -25.39 -12.26 -22.21
CA ASP A 2 -24.98 -12.38 -23.61
C ASP A 2 -23.55 -11.84 -23.85
N ALA A 3 -22.97 -12.21 -24.99
CA ALA A 3 -21.62 -11.82 -25.37
C ALA A 3 -21.47 -10.30 -25.54
N GLN A 4 -22.52 -9.63 -26.01
CA GLN A 4 -22.53 -8.18 -26.22
C GLN A 4 -22.39 -7.42 -24.90
N THR A 5 -23.09 -7.88 -23.85
CA THR A 5 -23.03 -7.29 -22.51
C THR A 5 -21.62 -7.43 -21.92
N ILE A 6 -20.98 -8.59 -22.10
CA ILE A 6 -19.60 -8.81 -21.64
C ILE A 6 -18.63 -7.88 -22.37
N GLU A 7 -18.80 -7.66 -23.67
CA GLU A 7 -17.96 -6.75 -24.45
C GLU A 7 -18.13 -5.28 -24.01
N ASN A 8 -19.37 -4.85 -23.79
CA ASN A 8 -19.67 -3.49 -23.32
C ASN A 8 -19.05 -3.23 -21.94
N ILE A 9 -19.10 -4.19 -21.02
CA ILE A 9 -18.44 -4.10 -19.71
C ILE A 9 -16.92 -3.96 -19.86
N LYS A 10 -16.30 -4.78 -20.73
CA LYS A 10 -14.85 -4.70 -20.98
C LYS A 10 -14.44 -3.34 -21.54
N LYS A 11 -15.21 -2.78 -22.49
CA LYS A 11 -14.95 -1.44 -23.05
C LYS A 11 -15.11 -0.34 -22.00
N ALA A 12 -16.16 -0.40 -21.19
CA ALA A 12 -16.42 0.60 -20.15
C ALA A 12 -15.40 0.57 -19.00
N GLN A 13 -14.82 -0.60 -18.72
CA GLN A 13 -13.79 -0.77 -17.68
C GLN A 13 -12.39 -0.35 -18.15
N GLY A 14 -12.20 -0.06 -19.43
CA GLY A 14 -10.95 0.51 -19.97
C GLY A 14 -10.92 2.02 -19.88
N ILE A 15 -9.73 2.61 -19.88
CA ILE A 15 -9.53 4.07 -19.90
C ILE A 15 -8.68 4.41 -21.12
N ARG A 16 -9.13 5.37 -21.94
CA ARG A 16 -8.39 5.84 -23.14
C ARG A 16 -7.99 4.71 -24.11
N GLY A 17 -8.86 3.70 -24.27
CA GLY A 17 -8.61 2.55 -25.13
C GLY A 17 -7.69 1.48 -24.53
N ILE A 18 -7.19 1.68 -23.32
CA ILE A 18 -6.37 0.72 -22.59
C ILE A 18 -7.32 -0.24 -21.84
N PRO A 19 -7.25 -1.56 -22.09
CA PRO A 19 -8.06 -2.54 -21.38
C PRO A 19 -7.79 -2.50 -19.87
N LYS A 20 -8.79 -2.81 -19.04
CA LYS A 20 -8.63 -2.93 -17.58
C LYS A 20 -7.47 -3.84 -17.14
N THR A 21 -7.18 -4.87 -17.95
CA THR A 21 -6.14 -5.86 -17.69
C THR A 21 -4.74 -5.34 -17.95
N ASP A 22 -4.61 -4.21 -18.64
CA ASP A 22 -3.33 -3.59 -18.97
C ASP A 22 -3.07 -2.45 -17.97
N HIS A 23 -2.21 -2.72 -17.00
CA HIS A 23 -1.93 -1.81 -15.91
C HIS A 23 -0.88 -0.77 -16.35
N LEU A 24 -1.16 0.51 -16.12
CA LEU A 24 -0.20 1.60 -16.35
C LEU A 24 1.02 1.54 -15.44
N VAL A 25 0.97 0.71 -14.40
CA VAL A 25 2.04 0.48 -13.43
C VAL A 25 2.45 -0.98 -13.47
N HIS A 26 3.75 -1.24 -13.42
CA HIS A 26 4.32 -2.60 -13.50
C HIS A 26 4.04 -3.47 -12.27
N TYR A 27 3.54 -2.87 -11.18
CA TYR A 27 3.33 -3.52 -9.90
C TYR A 27 1.86 -3.93 -9.74
N LYS A 28 1.61 -5.15 -9.24
CA LYS A 28 0.27 -5.69 -8.97
C LYS A 28 -0.40 -5.01 -7.79
N ASN A 29 0.39 -4.61 -6.78
CA ASN A 29 -0.07 -3.94 -5.57
C ASN A 29 1.09 -3.18 -4.90
N ILE A 30 0.78 -2.42 -3.85
CA ILE A 30 1.79 -1.66 -3.10
C ILE A 30 2.81 -2.56 -2.41
N GLY A 31 2.42 -3.79 -2.05
CA GLY A 31 3.31 -4.76 -1.41
C GLY A 31 4.46 -5.15 -2.32
N GLU A 32 4.15 -5.51 -3.56
CA GLU A 32 5.16 -5.84 -4.58
C GLU A 32 6.07 -4.65 -4.88
N LEU A 33 5.51 -3.43 -4.94
CA LEU A 33 6.32 -2.22 -5.06
C LEU A 33 7.31 -2.08 -3.88
N LEU A 34 6.83 -2.19 -2.64
CA LEU A 34 7.67 -2.01 -1.45
C LEU A 34 8.75 -3.08 -1.35
N ASP A 35 8.42 -4.32 -1.65
CA ASP A 35 9.36 -5.43 -1.61
C ASP A 35 10.47 -5.26 -2.67
N GLU A 36 10.12 -4.87 -3.90
CA GLU A 36 11.11 -4.56 -4.95
C GLU A 36 12.00 -3.38 -4.54
N ARG A 37 11.42 -2.33 -3.94
CA ARG A 37 12.17 -1.14 -3.51
C ARG A 37 13.13 -1.47 -2.38
N GLN A 38 12.72 -2.27 -1.39
CA GLN A 38 13.63 -2.79 -0.37
C GLN A 38 14.77 -3.57 -1.00
N SER A 39 14.50 -4.51 -1.92
CA SER A 39 15.56 -5.30 -2.54
C SER A 39 16.57 -4.44 -3.32
N LYS A 40 16.14 -3.35 -3.95
CA LYS A 40 17.01 -2.45 -4.73
C LYS A 40 17.71 -1.38 -3.92
N PHE A 41 17.09 -0.90 -2.84
CA PHE A 41 17.49 0.31 -2.12
C PHE A 41 17.46 0.12 -0.61
N ASN A 42 17.81 -1.08 -0.14
CA ASN A 42 17.67 -1.53 1.25
C ASN A 42 18.00 -0.46 2.30
N ASP A 43 19.19 0.14 2.19
CA ASP A 43 19.71 1.08 3.19
C ASP A 43 19.42 2.56 2.86
N LYS A 44 18.76 2.84 1.74
CA LYS A 44 18.38 4.23 1.41
C LYS A 44 17.22 4.67 2.30
N ILE A 45 17.29 5.90 2.78
CA ILE A 45 16.22 6.52 3.55
C ILE A 45 14.97 6.67 2.68
N TYR A 46 13.86 6.15 3.18
CA TYR A 46 12.54 6.24 2.56
C TYR A 46 11.69 7.32 3.22
N LEU A 47 11.69 7.36 4.55
CA LEU A 47 10.86 8.26 5.33
C LEU A 47 11.70 8.94 6.41
N ILE A 48 11.57 10.26 6.48
CA ILE A 48 12.09 11.07 7.58
C ILE A 48 10.89 11.75 8.24
N TYR A 49 10.82 11.66 9.56
CA TYR A 49 9.77 12.27 10.37
C TYR A 49 10.39 13.19 11.43
N TYR A 50 9.86 14.42 11.51
CA TYR A 50 10.23 15.43 12.48
C TYR A 50 9.01 15.83 13.30
N ASN A 51 9.21 15.97 14.60
CA ASN A 51 8.25 16.56 15.53
C ASN A 51 9.01 17.49 16.48
N ASP A 52 9.07 18.76 16.10
CA ASP A 52 9.83 19.78 16.82
C ASP A 52 9.27 20.02 18.23
N ASP A 53 7.95 19.98 18.41
CA ASP A 53 7.28 20.17 19.70
C ASP A 53 7.72 19.13 20.74
N LYS A 54 8.03 17.92 20.29
CA LYS A 54 8.48 16.80 21.14
C LYS A 54 9.97 16.51 21.02
N ASN A 55 10.70 17.28 20.22
CA ASN A 55 12.10 17.02 19.87
C ASN A 55 12.33 15.55 19.42
N GLU A 56 11.39 15.02 18.65
CA GLU A 56 11.42 13.66 18.12
C GLU A 56 11.80 13.68 16.64
N HIS A 57 12.79 12.85 16.29
CA HIS A 57 13.26 12.68 14.93
C HIS A 57 13.43 11.19 14.64
N CYS A 58 12.90 10.73 13.52
CA CYS A 58 12.99 9.34 13.10
C CYS A 58 13.26 9.24 11.61
N GLU A 59 14.20 8.39 11.24
CA GLU A 59 14.49 8.01 9.86
C GLU A 59 14.25 6.52 9.69
N TYR A 60 13.68 6.15 8.55
CA TYR A 60 13.51 4.75 8.16
C TYR A 60 14.11 4.54 6.79
N SER A 61 15.03 3.58 6.70
CA SER A 61 15.43 2.99 5.43
C SER A 61 14.25 2.25 4.77
N TYR A 62 14.35 1.94 3.47
CA TYR A 62 13.36 1.10 2.80
C TYR A 62 13.17 -0.25 3.52
N ALA A 63 14.25 -0.84 4.03
CA ALA A 63 14.20 -2.10 4.75
C ALA A 63 13.43 -1.99 6.07
N GLU A 64 13.78 -1.01 6.91
CA GLU A 64 13.13 -0.81 8.20
C GLU A 64 11.66 -0.44 8.05
N PHE A 65 11.37 0.45 7.08
CA PHE A 65 10.01 0.85 6.77
C PHE A 65 9.17 -0.36 6.33
N ASN A 66 9.64 -1.15 5.36
CA ASN A 66 8.89 -2.31 4.87
C ASN A 66 8.73 -3.38 5.95
N GLN A 67 9.74 -3.60 6.80
CA GLN A 67 9.63 -4.50 7.95
C GLN A 67 8.56 -4.03 8.94
N ARG A 68 8.50 -2.72 9.24
CA ARG A 68 7.47 -2.14 10.12
C ARG A 68 6.07 -2.31 9.51
N VAL A 69 5.91 -2.01 8.22
CA VAL A 69 4.66 -2.23 7.48
C VAL A 69 4.22 -3.69 7.54
N ASN A 70 5.13 -4.63 7.31
CA ASN A 70 4.83 -6.06 7.36
C ASN A 70 4.39 -6.51 8.77
N LYS A 71 5.03 -5.99 9.83
CA LYS A 71 4.61 -6.27 11.21
C LYS A 71 3.18 -5.79 11.48
N ILE A 72 2.85 -4.57 11.04
CA ILE A 72 1.50 -4.00 11.22
C ILE A 72 0.48 -4.79 10.40
N ALA A 73 0.79 -5.13 9.15
CA ALA A 73 -0.09 -5.92 8.29
C ALA A 73 -0.39 -7.31 8.89
N ASN A 74 0.63 -8.00 9.40
CA ASN A 74 0.46 -9.29 10.07
C ASN A 74 -0.38 -9.17 11.35
N PHE A 75 -0.17 -8.12 12.14
CA PHE A 75 -1.01 -7.88 13.32
C PHE A 75 -2.48 -7.64 12.93
N MET A 76 -2.73 -6.81 11.92
CA MET A 76 -4.07 -6.53 11.41
C MET A 76 -4.76 -7.77 10.87
N SER A 77 -4.07 -8.61 10.11
CA SER A 77 -4.66 -9.83 9.55
C SER A 77 -4.86 -10.92 10.61
N GLU A 78 -3.85 -11.20 11.43
CA GLU A 78 -3.86 -12.34 12.35
C GLU A 78 -4.57 -12.05 13.67
N LYS A 79 -4.46 -10.83 14.19
CA LYS A 79 -5.03 -10.46 15.51
C LYS A 79 -6.34 -9.71 15.41
N LEU A 80 -6.50 -8.87 14.39
CA LEU A 80 -7.75 -8.12 14.19
C LEU A 80 -8.68 -8.76 13.15
N GLY A 81 -8.18 -9.75 12.39
CA GLY A 81 -9.00 -10.50 11.43
C GLY A 81 -9.35 -9.72 10.17
N ILE A 82 -8.60 -8.66 9.83
CA ILE A 82 -8.80 -7.85 8.62
C ILE A 82 -8.51 -8.71 7.38
N LYS A 83 -9.41 -8.66 6.41
CA LYS A 83 -9.36 -9.42 5.16
C LYS A 83 -9.37 -8.50 3.95
N ARG A 84 -8.99 -9.06 2.81
CA ARG A 84 -9.05 -8.38 1.51
C ARG A 84 -10.48 -7.86 1.26
N GLY A 85 -10.59 -6.58 0.92
CA GLY A 85 -11.85 -5.90 0.67
C GLY A 85 -12.50 -5.25 1.91
N ASP A 86 -11.96 -5.49 3.11
CA ASP A 86 -12.38 -4.76 4.30
C ASP A 86 -11.90 -3.30 4.22
N ARG A 87 -12.75 -2.38 4.71
CA ARG A 87 -12.43 -0.95 4.73
C ARG A 87 -11.92 -0.56 6.10
N VAL A 88 -10.74 0.06 6.13
CA VAL A 88 -10.11 0.53 7.37
C VAL A 88 -10.11 2.06 7.38
N GLY A 89 -10.77 2.66 8.37
CA GLY A 89 -10.73 4.10 8.61
C GLY A 89 -9.67 4.44 9.66
N THR A 90 -8.90 5.49 9.42
CA THR A 90 -7.84 5.96 10.31
C THR A 90 -8.10 7.40 10.75
N VAL A 91 -8.05 7.66 12.05
CA VAL A 91 -8.14 9.02 12.61
C VAL A 91 -6.85 9.27 13.38
N MET A 92 -5.87 9.86 12.68
CA MET A 92 -4.52 10.06 13.21
C MET A 92 -3.95 11.38 12.69
N PHE A 93 -3.06 11.99 13.46
CA PHE A 93 -2.27 13.13 13.00
C PHE A 93 -1.20 12.67 12.00
N ASN A 94 -0.53 13.63 11.35
CA ASN A 94 0.60 13.32 10.48
C ASN A 94 1.77 12.83 11.33
N HIS A 95 2.02 11.51 11.30
CA HIS A 95 3.06 10.82 12.04
C HIS A 95 3.63 9.71 11.17
N SER A 96 4.87 9.27 11.44
CA SER A 96 5.49 8.17 10.71
C SER A 96 4.64 6.89 10.70
N ASP A 97 3.98 6.60 11.83
CA ASP A 97 3.06 5.47 11.97
C ASP A 97 1.83 5.55 11.08
N THR A 98 1.33 6.75 10.82
CA THR A 98 0.17 6.97 9.94
C THR A 98 0.46 6.45 8.55
N VAL A 99 1.65 6.75 8.02
CA VAL A 99 2.11 6.24 6.71
C VAL A 99 2.28 4.72 6.73
N CYS A 100 2.82 4.17 7.82
CA CYS A 100 3.01 2.72 7.96
C CYS A 100 1.67 1.97 7.96
N ILE A 101 0.65 2.52 8.64
CA ILE A 101 -0.71 1.96 8.68
C ILE A 101 -1.34 1.96 7.29
N TYR A 102 -1.22 3.07 6.54
CA TYR A 102 -1.78 3.14 5.18
C TYR A 102 -1.17 2.07 4.28
N MET A 103 0.16 1.93 4.32
CA MET A 103 0.87 0.91 3.55
C MET A 103 0.49 -0.51 3.97
N ALA A 104 0.30 -0.76 5.26
CA ALA A 104 -0.11 -2.06 5.78
C ALA A 104 -1.51 -2.45 5.28
N VAL A 105 -2.48 -1.54 5.36
CA VAL A 105 -3.85 -1.77 4.86
C VAL A 105 -3.84 -2.03 3.34
N MET A 106 -3.09 -1.22 2.59
CA MET A 106 -2.95 -1.41 1.14
C MET A 106 -2.26 -2.75 0.79
N LYS A 107 -1.30 -3.23 1.60
CA LYS A 107 -0.69 -4.56 1.43
C LYS A 107 -1.70 -5.70 1.64
N LEU A 108 -2.65 -5.53 2.57
CA LEU A 108 -3.71 -6.51 2.84
C LEU A 108 -4.80 -6.53 1.75
N GLY A 109 -4.81 -5.55 0.84
CA GLY A 109 -5.79 -5.43 -0.23
C GLY A 109 -7.13 -4.88 0.25
N GLY A 110 -7.09 -3.98 1.24
CA GLY A 110 -8.18 -3.03 1.53
C GLY A 110 -8.29 -1.93 0.49
#